data_AF-A0A329RN00-F1
#
_entry.id   AF-A0A329RN00-F1
#
_cell.length_a   1.000
_cell.length_b   1.000
_cell.length_c   1.000
_cell.angle_alpha   90.00
_cell.angle_beta   90.00
_cell.angle_gamma   90.00
#
_symmetry.space_group_name_H-M   'P 1'
#
loop_
_entity.id
_entity.type
_entity.pdbx_description
1 polymer ?
#
loop_
_entity_poly.entity_id
_entity_poly.type
_entity_poly.pdbx_seq_one_letter_code
_entity_poly.pdbx_strand_id
1 'polypeptide(L)' 'MSPSYADTIDKLVEDSYFHWELNIRMKLARKGLLPQIINPEFDKVSDRFTVK' A
#
# COMPACT_ATOMS: atom_id res chain seq x y z
N MET A 1 11.84 21.17 -10.95
CA MET A 1 11.69 21.21 -9.48
C MET A 1 12.54 20.08 -8.91
N SER A 2 13.39 20.37 -7.93
CA SER A 2 14.07 19.33 -7.14
C SER A 2 13.15 18.95 -5.99
N PRO A 3 13.04 17.65 -5.63
CA PRO A 3 12.22 17.24 -4.50
C PRO A 3 12.64 17.98 -3.25
N SER A 4 11.66 18.52 -2.52
CA SER A 4 11.89 19.04 -1.18
C SER A 4 12.24 17.89 -0.24
N TYR A 5 12.89 18.21 0.88
CA TYR A 5 13.08 17.24 1.97
C TYR A 5 11.73 16.68 2.45
N ALA A 6 10.70 17.53 2.53
CA ALA A 6 9.34 17.12 2.86
C ALA A 6 8.80 16.08 1.86
N ASP A 7 8.89 16.37 0.55
CA ASP A 7 8.46 15.45 -0.51
C ASP A 7 9.19 14.09 -0.45
N THR A 8 10.45 14.11 0.00
CA THR A 8 11.25 12.88 0.16
C THR A 8 10.80 12.08 1.37
N ILE A 9 10.52 12.74 2.50
CA ILE A 9 10.02 12.07 3.72
C ILE A 9 8.62 11.51 3.50
N ASP A 10 7.72 12.27 2.86
CA ASP A 10 6.36 11.83 2.56
C ASP A 10 6.38 10.58 1.67
N LYS A 11 7.24 10.58 0.65
CA LYS A 11 7.43 9.42 -0.21
C LYS A 11 7.98 8.20 0.55
N LEU A 12 8.95 8.39 1.45
CA LEU A 12 9.48 7.28 2.25
C LEU A 12 8.43 6.70 3.20
N VAL A 13 7.59 7.55 3.79
CA VAL A 13 6.48 7.12 4.65
C VAL A 13 5.46 6.33 3.83
N GLU A 14 5.08 6.83 2.66
CA GLU A 14 4.16 6.15 1.74
C GLU A 14 4.72 4.80 1.25
N ASP A 15 5.98 4.76 0.80
CA ASP A 15 6.66 3.53 0.37
C ASP A 15 6.75 2.52 1.52
N SER A 16 7.02 2.99 2.76
CA SER A 16 7.04 2.13 3.94
C SER A 16 5.66 1.58 4.28
N TYR A 17 4.61 2.39 4.06
CA TYR A 17 3.22 2.00 4.25
C TYR A 17 2.83 0.87 3.29
N PHE A 18 3.06 1.07 1.99
CA PHE A 18 2.73 0.05 1.00
C PHE A 18 3.57 -1.23 1.17
N HIS A 19 4.82 -1.11 1.60
CA HIS A 19 5.66 -2.28 1.85
C HIS A 19 5.14 -3.15 3.00
N TRP A 20 4.74 -2.56 4.14
CA TRP A 20 4.20 -3.36 5.25
C TRP A 20 2.86 -3.98 4.85
N GLU A 21 1.99 -3.22 4.18
CA GLU A 21 0.67 -3.68 3.77
C GLU A 21 0.78 -4.87 2.80
N LEU A 22 1.62 -4.76 1.76
CA LEU A 22 1.85 -5.84 0.80
C LEU A 22 2.45 -7.08 1.48
N ASN A 23 3.38 -6.91 2.41
CA ASN A 23 3.95 -8.02 3.18
C ASN A 23 2.90 -8.74 4.02
N ILE A 24 1.98 -8.01 4.67
CA ILE A 24 0.86 -8.59 5.42
C ILE A 24 -0.09 -9.33 4.48
N ARG A 25 -0.51 -8.71 3.36
CA ARG A 25 -1.34 -9.34 2.34
C ARG A 25 -0.71 -10.63 1.80
N MET A 26 0.59 -10.62 1.47
CA MET A 26 1.32 -11.81 0.99
C MET A 26 1.45 -12.90 2.06
N LYS A 27 1.60 -12.55 3.33
CA LYS A 27 1.61 -13.53 4.44
C LYS A 27 0.23 -14.17 4.65
N LEU A 28 -0.84 -13.41 4.47
CA LEU A 28 -2.21 -13.88 4.62
C LEU A 28 -2.68 -14.72 3.42
N ALA A 29 -2.33 -14.32 2.20
CA ALA A 29 -2.59 -15.08 0.98
C ALA A 29 -2.02 -16.50 1.06
N ARG A 30 -0.76 -16.61 1.52
CA ARG A 30 -0.09 -17.90 1.76
C ARG A 30 -0.78 -18.76 2.82
N LYS A 31 -1.56 -18.15 3.72
CA LYS A 31 -2.36 -18.85 4.74
C LYS A 31 -3.82 -19.07 4.33
N GLY A 32 -4.23 -18.62 3.14
CA GLY A 32 -5.64 -18.65 2.71
C GLY A 32 -6.56 -17.68 3.46
N LEU A 33 -6.00 -16.72 4.22
CA LEU A 33 -6.75 -15.80 5.08
C LEU A 33 -6.94 -14.41 4.48
N LEU A 34 -6.48 -14.20 3.24
CA LEU A 34 -6.58 -12.92 2.54
C LEU A 34 -8.04 -12.40 2.39
N PRO A 35 -9.05 -13.24 2.08
CA PRO A 35 -10.43 -12.75 1.90
C PRO A 35 -11.07 -12.14 3.15
N GLN A 36 -10.49 -12.38 4.33
CA GLN A 36 -11.04 -11.92 5.61
C GLN A 36 -10.61 -10.48 5.94
N ILE A 37 -9.60 -9.94 5.24
CA ILE A 37 -8.98 -8.64 5.55
C ILE A 37 -9.09 -7.66 4.39
N ILE A 38 -9.27 -8.15 3.16
CA ILE A 38 -9.60 -7.27 2.02
C ILE A 38 -10.97 -6.64 2.28
N ASN A 39 -10.98 -5.39 2.72
CA ASN A 39 -12.16 -4.56 2.64
C ASN A 39 -12.31 -4.09 1.18
N PRO A 40 -13.32 -4.57 0.43
CA PRO A 40 -13.47 -4.24 -0.99
C PRO A 40 -13.72 -2.74 -1.23
N GLU A 41 -14.05 -1.96 -0.21
CA GLU A 41 -14.14 -0.49 -0.32
C GLU A 41 -12.77 0.20 -0.27
N PHE A 42 -11.80 -0.39 0.43
CA PHE A 42 -10.43 0.15 0.56
C PHE A 42 -9.60 -0.13 -0.70
N ASP A 43 -9.77 -1.32 -1.29
CA ASP A 43 -9.05 -1.69 -2.53
C ASP A 43 -9.45 -0.81 -3.73
N LYS A 44 -10.69 -0.31 -3.77
CA LYS A 44 -11.15 0.68 -4.78
C LYS A 44 -10.43 2.03 -4.70
N VAL A 45 -9.86 2.38 -3.54
CA VAL A 45 -9.05 3.59 -3.37
C VAL A 45 -7.62 3.33 -3.84
N SER A 46 -7.06 2.16 -3.53
CA SER A 46 -5.74 1.75 -4.02
C SER A 46 -5.67 1.68 -5.55
N ASP A 47 -6.73 1.18 -6.21
CA ASP A 47 -6.77 1.10 -7.68
C ASP A 47 -6.63 2.46 -8.37
N ARG A 48 -7.06 3.54 -7.71
CA ARG A 48 -6.88 4.93 -8.21
C ARG A 48 -5.43 5.42 -8.13
N PHE A 49 -4.61 4.84 -7.25
CA PHE A 49 -3.18 5.15 -7.14
C PHE A 49 -2.30 4.29 -8.07
N THR A 50 -2.81 3.16 -8.54
CA THR A 50 -2.12 2.30 -9.53
C THR A 50 -2.37 2.69 -10.99
N VAL A 51 -3.28 3.64 -11.26
CA VAL A 51 -3.47 4.21 -12.61
C VAL A 51 -2.53 5.40 -12.77
N LYS A 52 -1.37 5.14 -13.37
CA LYS A 52 -0.52 6.15 -14.00
C LYS A 52 -0.09 5.67 -15.38
#